data_AF-A0A6A6BWR9-F1
#
_entry.id   AF-A0A6A6BWR9-F1
#
_cell.length_a   1.000
_cell.length_b   1.000
_cell.length_c   1.000
_cell.angle_alpha   90.00
_cell.angle_beta   90.00
_cell.angle_gamma   90.00
#
_symmetry.space_group_name_H-M   'P 1'
#
loop_
_entity.id
_entity.type
_entity.pdbx_description
1 polymer ?
#
loop_
_entity_poly.entity_id
_entity_poly.type
_entity_poly.pdbx_seq_one_letter_code
_entity_poly.pdbx_strand_id
1 'polypeptide(L)'
;MAAELSFLYSFPPDKSAQELSPVEYDSQMRTFLQRLNSIPAGIWAKGEIDKQDILEILNPAINTIPYLYLLVHQISSHIDRAKTPQQLPETFDPVQIRYVGADWRKLVELVDKIVHITSMPALGIVPIRTALSRMDPSLGTFTSLHLLYLRLCHEARAYYEALPVLEKYIYSFPTTPVQGGEYTFPCADHFDSSSYITTRSGLSDKVTASDVQEYFMLGANAYLALRQYKQAQLLLECIVTTPSQNLASGLMAEAYKKLVLVGCLVDGAVTQSLKAANSQALKAVRATSRAYEAVSEIFNSADAARLHAEIDAGAQIWEEDGNTGLVREVLQHHSRIFVRNLSRTFAAAPISTIAKWLGQKPAAAETYIKALIDDGFLNATIEHDQGTSVLRFHSELSGPRAKTEEQQLADLIAQTKRTNDLAEHVKAVQTRLTLQKEYIDFAKKKLRQKESADQTIGETMDTTWETFEQDEDVMGDL
;
A
#
# COMPACT_ATOMS: atom_id res chain seq x y z
N MET A 1 -27.54 34.53 18.12
CA MET A 1 -26.24 35.20 18.03
C MET A 1 -25.39 34.93 19.28
N ALA A 2 -25.50 35.66 20.41
CA ALA A 2 -24.71 35.35 21.62
C ALA A 2 -24.93 33.93 22.19
N ALA A 3 -26.16 33.42 22.15
CA ALA A 3 -26.49 32.05 22.57
C ALA A 3 -25.92 30.95 21.65
N GLU A 4 -25.63 31.29 20.39
CA GLU A 4 -25.05 30.36 19.41
C GLU A 4 -23.54 30.27 19.62
N LEU A 5 -22.84 31.39 19.85
CA LEU A 5 -21.41 31.35 20.22
C LEU A 5 -21.19 30.59 21.53
N SER A 6 -21.98 30.84 22.57
CA SER A 6 -21.89 30.07 23.82
C SER A 6 -22.20 28.58 23.62
N PHE A 7 -23.03 28.25 22.63
CA PHE A 7 -23.28 26.85 22.25
C PHE A 7 -22.09 26.25 21.50
N LEU A 8 -21.43 26.97 20.58
CA LEU A 8 -20.24 26.47 19.88
C LEU A 8 -19.06 26.16 20.81
N TYR A 9 -18.95 26.87 21.95
CA TYR A 9 -17.99 26.57 23.02
C TYR A 9 -18.48 25.55 24.06
N SER A 10 -19.71 25.07 23.94
CA SER A 10 -20.25 24.10 24.91
C SER A 10 -19.62 22.71 24.81
N PHE A 11 -18.87 22.44 23.73
CA PHE A 11 -18.19 21.17 23.52
C PHE A 11 -16.82 21.38 22.84
N PRO A 12 -15.75 20.69 23.28
CA PRO A 12 -15.70 19.70 24.36
C PRO A 12 -15.75 20.35 25.76
N PRO A 13 -16.35 19.70 26.76
CA PRO A 13 -16.25 20.13 28.16
C PRO A 13 -14.77 20.17 28.58
N ASP A 14 -14.40 21.12 29.43
CA ASP A 14 -13.00 21.34 29.85
C ASP A 14 -12.32 20.04 30.27
N LYS A 15 -11.31 19.60 29.50
CA LYS A 15 -10.53 18.37 29.73
C LYS A 15 -9.85 18.34 31.10
N SER A 16 -9.73 19.49 31.78
CA SER A 16 -9.15 19.64 33.12
C SER A 16 -10.17 19.49 34.27
N ALA A 17 -11.47 19.48 33.99
CA ALA A 17 -12.51 19.51 35.03
C ALA A 17 -13.24 18.17 35.23
N GLN A 18 -13.42 17.35 34.18
CA GLN A 18 -14.12 16.06 34.24
C GLN A 18 -13.58 15.07 33.19
N GLU A 19 -12.94 13.98 33.63
CA GLU A 19 -12.76 12.79 32.80
C GLU A 19 -14.12 12.12 32.60
N LEU A 20 -14.83 12.49 31.54
CA LEU A 20 -16.10 11.88 31.18
C LEU A 20 -15.88 10.43 30.75
N SER A 21 -16.78 9.53 31.15
CA SER A 21 -16.75 8.17 30.63
C SER A 21 -17.02 8.17 29.11
N PRO A 22 -16.50 7.19 28.34
CA PRO A 22 -16.74 7.11 26.90
C PRO A 22 -18.23 7.13 26.51
N VAL A 23 -19.09 6.56 27.36
CA VAL A 23 -20.55 6.54 27.19
C VAL A 23 -21.15 7.95 27.29
N GLU A 24 -20.76 8.70 28.33
CA GLU A 24 -21.25 10.06 28.56
C GLU A 24 -20.74 11.01 27.48
N TYR A 25 -19.49 10.86 27.07
CA TYR A 25 -18.91 11.63 25.96
C TYR A 25 -19.66 11.39 24.64
N ASP A 26 -19.94 10.13 24.30
CA ASP A 26 -20.69 9.78 23.08
C ASP A 26 -22.12 10.38 23.10
N SER A 27 -22.80 10.30 24.25
CA SER A 27 -24.14 10.86 24.41
C SER A 27 -24.15 12.38 24.24
N GLN A 28 -23.26 13.10 24.94
CA GLN A 28 -23.17 14.55 24.86
C GLN A 28 -22.79 15.02 23.44
N MET A 29 -21.85 14.34 22.79
CA MET A 29 -21.43 14.63 21.42
C MET A 29 -22.60 14.47 20.42
N ARG A 30 -23.39 13.40 20.54
CA ARG A 30 -24.56 13.18 19.67
C ARG A 30 -25.62 14.25 19.86
N THR A 31 -25.91 14.64 21.09
CA THR A 31 -26.85 15.74 21.38
C THR A 31 -26.34 17.07 20.83
N PHE A 32 -25.04 17.33 20.96
CA PHE A 32 -24.39 18.50 20.37
C PHE A 32 -24.54 18.52 18.84
N LEU A 33 -24.26 17.40 18.16
CA LEU A 33 -24.41 17.28 16.71
C LEU A 33 -25.85 17.43 16.22
N GLN A 34 -26.83 16.90 16.95
CA GLN A 34 -28.25 17.09 16.62
C GLN A 34 -28.62 18.57 16.63
N ARG A 35 -28.16 19.32 17.64
CA ARG A 35 -28.41 20.75 17.74
C ARG A 35 -27.60 21.56 16.72
N LEU A 36 -26.37 21.15 16.40
CA LEU A 36 -25.55 21.80 15.37
C LEU A 36 -26.19 21.65 13.98
N ASN A 37 -26.71 20.47 13.64
CA ASN A 37 -27.44 20.24 12.38
C ASN A 37 -28.76 21.02 12.29
N SER A 38 -29.30 21.52 13.40
CA SER A 38 -30.50 22.37 13.39
C SER A 38 -30.20 23.84 13.06
N ILE A 39 -28.93 24.25 13.03
CA ILE A 39 -28.51 25.62 12.70
C ILE A 39 -28.57 25.83 11.17
N PRO A 40 -29.24 26.87 10.66
CA PRO A 40 -29.35 27.13 9.22
C PRO A 40 -28.00 27.32 8.51
N ALA A 41 -27.84 26.70 7.34
CA ALA A 41 -26.63 26.78 6.48
C ALA A 41 -26.21 28.23 6.13
N GLY A 42 -27.14 29.18 6.12
CA GLY A 42 -26.87 30.59 5.82
C GLY A 42 -26.06 31.32 6.89
N ILE A 43 -26.02 30.82 8.13
CA ILE A 43 -25.18 31.37 9.20
C ILE A 43 -23.73 30.92 8.98
N TRP A 44 -23.53 29.63 8.67
CA TRP A 44 -22.22 29.05 8.38
C TRP A 44 -21.56 29.65 7.13
N ALA A 45 -22.35 29.91 6.08
CA ALA A 45 -21.84 30.51 4.84
C ALA A 45 -21.34 31.95 5.00
N LYS A 46 -21.90 32.71 5.96
CA LYS A 46 -21.51 34.12 6.18
C LYS A 46 -20.24 34.27 7.01
N GLY A 47 -19.81 33.27 7.76
CA GLY A 47 -18.56 33.32 8.52
C GLY A 47 -18.54 34.20 9.77
N GLU A 48 -19.54 35.07 9.92
CA GLU A 48 -19.60 36.11 10.95
C GLU A 48 -20.81 35.91 11.88
N ILE A 49 -20.55 35.82 13.18
CA ILE A 49 -21.56 36.05 14.23
C ILE A 49 -21.13 37.30 14.98
N ASP A 50 -22.04 38.29 15.11
CA ASP A 50 -21.80 39.56 15.80
C ASP A 50 -20.55 40.34 15.34
N LYS A 51 -20.27 40.34 14.02
CA LYS A 51 -19.14 41.04 13.36
C LYS A 51 -17.74 40.53 13.73
N GLN A 52 -17.64 39.31 14.24
CA GLN A 52 -16.37 38.64 14.46
C GLN A 52 -16.27 37.40 13.57
N ASP A 53 -15.10 37.22 12.96
CA ASP A 53 -14.80 36.04 12.16
C ASP A 53 -14.68 34.82 13.06
N ILE A 54 -15.62 33.89 12.94
CA ILE A 54 -15.72 32.71 13.81
C ILE A 54 -14.47 31.81 13.66
N LEU A 55 -13.78 31.87 12.51
CA LEU A 55 -12.51 31.16 12.27
C LEU A 55 -11.34 31.67 13.13
N GLU A 56 -11.33 32.96 13.51
CA GLU A 56 -10.26 33.53 14.34
C GLU A 56 -10.44 33.21 15.83
N ILE A 57 -11.69 32.95 16.23
CA ILE A 57 -12.04 32.72 17.64
C ILE A 57 -12.11 31.22 17.97
N LEU A 58 -12.41 30.36 17.00
CA LEU A 58 -12.43 28.91 17.20
C LEU A 58 -11.03 28.30 17.09
N ASN A 59 -10.63 27.57 18.12
CA ASN A 59 -9.39 26.78 18.08
C ASN A 59 -9.66 25.45 17.35
N PRO A 60 -9.00 25.17 16.20
CA PRO A 60 -9.25 23.95 15.44
C PRO A 60 -8.86 22.67 16.17
N ALA A 61 -7.95 22.73 17.17
CA ALA A 61 -7.55 21.59 17.99
C ALA A 61 -8.54 21.24 19.11
N ILE A 62 -9.43 22.17 19.49
CA ILE A 62 -10.39 22.00 20.59
C ILE A 62 -11.82 21.97 20.04
N ASN A 63 -12.18 22.93 19.21
CA ASN A 63 -13.53 23.09 18.63
C ASN A 63 -13.55 22.59 17.18
N THR A 64 -13.07 21.37 16.95
CA THR A 64 -12.85 20.83 15.60
C THR A 64 -14.14 20.74 14.80
N ILE A 65 -15.25 20.31 15.39
CA ILE A 65 -16.53 20.14 14.68
C ILE A 65 -17.11 21.47 14.19
N PRO A 66 -17.34 22.49 15.05
CA PRO A 66 -17.78 23.81 14.60
C PRO A 66 -16.88 24.41 13.52
N TYR A 67 -15.56 24.27 13.68
CA TYR A 67 -14.58 24.77 12.72
C TYR A 67 -14.70 24.06 11.36
N LEU A 68 -14.86 22.74 11.37
CA LEU A 68 -15.07 21.92 10.17
C LEU A 68 -16.33 22.34 9.40
N TYR A 69 -17.47 22.47 10.08
CA TYR A 69 -18.74 22.87 9.45
C TYR A 69 -18.61 24.25 8.80
N LEU A 70 -18.00 25.21 9.50
CA LEU A 70 -17.76 26.55 8.99
C LEU A 70 -16.91 26.51 7.71
N LEU A 71 -15.77 25.80 7.74
CA LEU A 71 -14.90 25.66 6.58
C LEU A 71 -15.60 25.00 5.39
N VAL A 72 -16.31 23.89 5.60
CA VAL A 72 -17.03 23.18 4.53
C VAL A 72 -18.04 24.11 3.87
N HIS A 73 -18.81 24.87 4.64
CA HIS A 73 -19.83 25.78 4.11
C HIS A 73 -19.22 27.01 3.42
N GLN A 74 -18.18 27.62 3.99
CA GLN A 74 -17.48 28.74 3.37
C GLN A 74 -16.81 28.34 2.05
N ILE A 75 -16.04 27.24 2.06
CA ILE A 75 -15.40 26.72 0.86
C ILE A 75 -16.43 26.36 -0.20
N SER A 76 -17.51 25.66 0.17
CA SER A 76 -18.56 25.29 -0.78
C SER A 76 -19.25 26.50 -1.41
N SER A 77 -19.39 27.61 -0.68
CA SER A 77 -20.03 28.83 -1.18
C SER A 77 -19.12 29.69 -2.06
N HIS A 78 -17.80 29.57 -1.90
CA HIS A 78 -16.79 30.40 -2.57
C HIS A 78 -15.86 29.63 -3.51
N ILE A 79 -16.16 28.36 -3.80
CA ILE A 79 -15.28 27.47 -4.57
C ILE A 79 -14.88 28.04 -5.95
N ASP A 80 -15.82 28.68 -6.66
CA ASP A 80 -15.58 29.27 -7.98
C ASP A 80 -14.75 30.57 -7.93
N ARG A 81 -14.62 31.17 -6.74
CA ARG A 81 -13.90 32.45 -6.52
C ARG A 81 -12.57 32.26 -5.78
N ALA A 82 -12.28 31.04 -5.32
CA ALA A 82 -11.09 30.74 -4.55
C ALA A 82 -9.83 30.89 -5.43
N LYS A 83 -9.04 31.94 -5.16
CA LYS A 83 -7.75 32.19 -5.85
C LYS A 83 -6.57 31.50 -5.18
N THR A 84 -6.76 31.03 -3.94
CA THR A 84 -5.73 30.36 -3.13
C THR A 84 -6.35 29.12 -2.50
N PRO A 85 -5.68 27.95 -2.56
CA PRO A 85 -6.12 26.79 -1.80
C PRO A 85 -6.11 27.15 -0.31
N GLN A 86 -7.30 27.18 0.30
CA GLN A 86 -7.41 27.35 1.74
C GLN A 86 -6.74 26.14 2.41
N GLN A 87 -5.81 26.40 3.32
CA GLN A 87 -5.08 25.35 4.01
C GLN A 87 -6.02 24.61 4.97
N LEU A 88 -6.01 23.28 4.90
CA LEU A 88 -6.60 22.47 5.97
C LEU A 88 -5.90 22.82 7.29
N PRO A 89 -6.63 22.88 8.41
CA PRO A 89 -6.00 23.09 9.70
C PRO A 89 -4.99 21.97 9.96
N GLU A 90 -3.74 22.33 10.24
CA GLU A 90 -2.67 21.36 10.56
C GLU A 90 -2.93 20.63 11.89
N THR A 91 -3.78 21.21 12.75
CA THR A 91 -4.12 20.71 14.06
C THR A 91 -5.63 20.54 14.21
N PHE A 92 -6.09 19.32 14.46
CA PHE A 92 -7.49 19.00 14.78
C PHE A 92 -7.57 17.81 15.74
N ASP A 93 -8.70 17.66 16.44
CA ASP A 93 -8.98 16.50 17.31
C ASP A 93 -9.54 15.34 16.47
N PRO A 94 -8.78 14.24 16.27
CA PRO A 94 -9.23 13.11 15.46
C PRO A 94 -10.45 12.43 16.06
N VAL A 95 -10.63 12.48 17.39
CA VAL A 95 -11.76 11.84 18.07
C VAL A 95 -13.07 12.51 17.67
N GLN A 96 -13.07 13.84 17.61
CA GLN A 96 -14.27 14.58 17.20
C GLN A 96 -14.63 14.31 15.73
N ILE A 97 -13.63 14.18 14.86
CA ILE A 97 -13.85 13.93 13.43
C ILE A 97 -14.44 12.54 13.18
N ARG A 98 -14.12 11.54 14.01
CA ARG A 98 -14.75 10.19 13.90
C ARG A 98 -16.28 10.24 13.96
N TYR A 99 -16.87 11.27 14.58
CA TYR A 99 -18.32 11.49 14.63
C TYR A 99 -18.88 12.19 13.39
N VAL A 100 -18.05 12.94 12.67
CA VAL A 100 -18.45 13.78 11.52
C VAL A 100 -17.59 13.43 10.29
N GLY A 101 -17.42 12.13 10.04
CA GLY A 101 -16.49 11.67 9.01
C GLY A 101 -16.89 12.07 7.59
N ALA A 102 -18.19 12.16 7.30
CA ALA A 102 -18.69 12.54 5.98
C ALA A 102 -18.36 14.00 5.62
N ASP A 103 -18.57 14.94 6.55
CA ASP A 103 -18.23 16.35 6.31
C ASP A 103 -16.72 16.56 6.26
N TRP A 104 -15.95 15.78 7.04
CA TRP A 104 -14.50 15.81 6.96
C TRP A 104 -13.99 15.30 5.63
N ARG A 105 -14.50 14.16 5.15
CA ARG A 105 -14.15 13.63 3.83
C ARG A 105 -14.49 14.64 2.73
N LYS A 106 -15.68 15.26 2.81
CA LYS A 106 -16.10 16.31 1.88
C LYS A 106 -15.15 17.51 1.91
N LEU A 107 -14.66 17.93 3.08
CA LEU A 107 -13.67 19.00 3.18
C LEU A 107 -12.39 18.66 2.41
N VAL A 108 -11.86 17.44 2.59
CA VAL A 108 -10.66 16.97 1.88
C VAL A 108 -10.88 16.93 0.37
N GLU A 109 -12.03 16.41 -0.08
CA GLU A 109 -12.44 16.42 -1.50
C GLU A 109 -12.61 17.84 -2.07
N LEU A 110 -13.04 18.81 -1.27
CA LEU A 110 -13.15 20.20 -1.69
C LEU A 110 -11.77 20.85 -1.89
N VAL A 111 -10.82 20.54 -1.00
CA VAL A 111 -9.43 21.00 -1.12
C VAL A 111 -8.80 20.48 -2.42
N ASP A 112 -8.98 19.20 -2.70
CA ASP A 112 -8.57 18.57 -3.97
C ASP A 112 -9.17 19.29 -5.19
N LYS A 113 -10.48 19.55 -5.17
CA LYS A 113 -11.15 20.32 -6.24
C LYS A 113 -10.57 21.72 -6.43
N ILE A 114 -10.30 22.47 -5.37
CA ILE A 114 -9.68 23.81 -5.46
C ILE A 114 -8.30 23.72 -6.09
N VAL A 115 -7.53 22.70 -5.71
CA VAL A 115 -6.18 22.46 -6.22
C VAL A 115 -6.19 22.18 -7.73
N HIS A 116 -7.19 21.43 -8.23
CA HIS A 116 -7.39 21.25 -9.67
C HIS A 116 -7.85 22.53 -10.38
N ILE A 117 -8.79 23.29 -9.79
CA ILE A 117 -9.26 24.57 -10.37
C ILE A 117 -8.11 25.58 -10.50
N THR A 118 -7.24 25.63 -9.49
CA THR A 118 -6.06 26.51 -9.48
C THR A 118 -4.88 25.97 -10.28
N SER A 119 -4.97 24.72 -10.79
CA SER A 119 -3.90 24.04 -11.53
C SER A 119 -2.57 23.94 -10.76
N MET A 120 -2.63 23.81 -9.43
CA MET A 120 -1.46 23.75 -8.55
C MET A 120 -1.46 22.49 -7.66
N PRO A 121 -1.31 21.27 -8.25
CA PRO A 121 -1.44 20.00 -7.53
C PRO A 121 -0.50 19.85 -6.32
N ALA A 122 0.69 20.45 -6.38
CA ALA A 122 1.67 20.40 -5.29
C ALA A 122 1.15 20.98 -3.95
N LEU A 123 0.23 21.95 -3.99
CA LEU A 123 -0.27 22.60 -2.77
C LEU A 123 -1.21 21.71 -1.97
N GLY A 124 -1.85 20.72 -2.59
CA GLY A 124 -2.75 19.78 -1.89
C GLY A 124 -2.02 18.63 -1.18
N ILE A 125 -0.77 18.35 -1.54
CA ILE A 125 -0.03 17.17 -1.04
C ILE A 125 0.11 17.22 0.49
N VAL A 126 0.68 18.29 1.03
CA VAL A 126 0.95 18.40 2.47
C VAL A 126 -0.35 18.43 3.29
N PRO A 127 -1.37 19.24 2.93
CA PRO A 127 -2.65 19.26 3.65
C PRO A 127 -3.34 17.89 3.68
N ILE A 128 -3.43 17.21 2.54
CA ILE A 128 -4.14 15.92 2.43
C ILE A 128 -3.38 14.82 3.18
N ARG A 129 -2.05 14.75 3.05
CA ARG A 129 -1.22 13.79 3.81
C ARG A 129 -1.36 13.99 5.31
N THR A 130 -1.35 15.25 5.76
CA THR A 130 -1.47 15.59 7.18
C THR A 130 -2.83 15.17 7.70
N ALA A 131 -3.90 15.45 6.94
CA ALA A 131 -5.25 15.03 7.29
C ALA A 131 -5.36 13.50 7.39
N LEU A 132 -4.80 12.77 6.42
CA LEU A 132 -4.80 11.30 6.42
C LEU A 132 -4.03 10.72 7.63
N SER A 133 -2.81 11.21 7.87
CA SER A 133 -1.93 10.71 8.94
C SER A 133 -2.43 11.06 10.34
N ARG A 134 -3.15 12.18 10.48
CA ARG A 134 -3.79 12.57 11.75
C ARG A 134 -5.02 11.71 12.06
N MET A 135 -5.79 11.34 11.03
CA MET A 135 -6.96 10.47 11.21
C MET A 135 -6.59 9.02 11.46
N ASP A 136 -5.57 8.53 10.76
CA ASP A 136 -5.02 7.19 10.97
C ASP A 136 -3.48 7.27 10.96
N PRO A 137 -2.83 7.33 12.14
CA PRO A 137 -1.38 7.31 12.23
C PRO A 137 -0.75 6.05 11.63
N SER A 138 -1.47 4.92 11.65
CA SER A 138 -1.01 3.65 11.08
C SER A 138 -1.17 3.58 9.57
N LEU A 139 -2.12 4.35 9.00
CA LEU A 139 -2.60 4.22 7.62
C LEU A 139 -3.00 2.78 7.25
N GLY A 140 -3.43 2.01 8.25
CA GLY A 140 -3.71 0.58 8.15
C GLY A 140 -5.05 0.24 7.51
N THR A 141 -6.02 1.17 7.54
CA THR A 141 -7.31 1.02 6.85
C THR A 141 -7.33 1.78 5.54
N PHE A 142 -7.54 1.06 4.43
CA PHE A 142 -7.67 1.68 3.11
C PHE A 142 -8.92 2.55 3.02
N THR A 143 -8.76 3.78 2.54
CA THR A 143 -9.87 4.72 2.32
C THR A 143 -9.81 5.32 0.93
N SER A 144 -10.92 5.88 0.46
CA SER A 144 -10.97 6.62 -0.81
C SER A 144 -9.95 7.77 -0.87
N LEU A 145 -9.55 8.31 0.29
CA LEU A 145 -8.55 9.37 0.39
C LEU A 145 -7.11 8.90 0.10
N HIS A 146 -6.80 7.62 0.31
CA HIS A 146 -5.50 7.07 -0.10
C HIS A 146 -5.34 7.14 -1.62
N LEU A 147 -6.40 6.78 -2.34
CA LEU A 147 -6.41 6.85 -3.81
C LEU A 147 -6.37 8.30 -4.29
N LEU A 148 -7.17 9.19 -3.71
CA LEU A 148 -7.15 10.63 -4.00
C LEU A 148 -5.74 11.21 -3.81
N TYR A 149 -5.08 10.90 -2.70
CA TYR A 149 -3.73 11.37 -2.40
C TYR A 149 -2.70 10.88 -3.43
N LEU A 150 -2.75 9.59 -3.82
CA LEU A 150 -1.82 9.07 -4.82
C LEU A 150 -2.06 9.67 -6.20
N ARG A 151 -3.31 9.89 -6.61
CA ARG A 151 -3.62 10.59 -7.88
C ARG A 151 -2.97 11.98 -7.89
N LEU A 152 -3.13 12.73 -6.80
CA LEU A 152 -2.52 14.05 -6.65
C LEU A 152 -0.98 14.00 -6.73
N CYS A 153 -0.35 13.03 -6.08
CA CYS A 153 1.11 12.86 -6.14
C CYS A 153 1.58 12.55 -7.57
N HIS A 154 0.81 11.78 -8.35
CA HIS A 154 1.13 11.46 -9.74
C HIS A 154 0.99 12.69 -10.65
N GLU A 155 -0.07 13.47 -10.48
CA GLU A 155 -0.28 14.72 -11.23
C GLU A 155 0.83 15.74 -10.96
N ALA A 156 1.24 15.88 -9.69
CA ALA A 156 2.36 16.74 -9.30
C ALA A 156 3.74 16.14 -9.64
N ARG A 157 3.82 14.87 -10.08
CA ARG A 157 5.07 14.09 -10.24
C ARG A 157 5.94 14.07 -8.98
N ALA A 158 5.31 14.15 -7.81
CA ALA A 158 5.97 14.20 -6.50
C ALA A 158 6.03 12.81 -5.86
N TYR A 159 6.73 11.86 -6.49
CA TYR A 159 6.73 10.46 -6.08
C TYR A 159 7.35 10.22 -4.69
N TYR A 160 8.33 11.03 -4.28
CA TYR A 160 8.91 10.96 -2.93
C TYR A 160 7.87 11.24 -1.83
N GLU A 161 6.91 12.14 -2.09
CA GLU A 161 5.86 12.47 -1.12
C GLU A 161 4.84 11.34 -0.97
N ALA A 162 4.78 10.39 -1.92
CA ALA A 162 3.93 9.21 -1.82
C ALA A 162 4.47 8.13 -0.87
N LEU A 163 5.79 8.10 -0.63
CA LEU A 163 6.45 7.07 0.19
C LEU A 163 5.88 6.92 1.60
N PRO A 164 5.62 8.00 2.37
CA PRO A 164 5.08 7.88 3.73
C PRO A 164 3.72 7.18 3.83
N VAL A 165 2.97 7.12 2.72
CA VAL A 165 1.70 6.39 2.61
C VAL A 165 1.94 4.98 2.05
N LEU A 166 2.78 4.84 1.03
CA LEU A 166 3.07 3.55 0.37
C LEU A 166 3.92 2.58 1.19
N GLU A 167 4.76 3.09 2.10
CA GLU A 167 5.62 2.26 2.96
C GLU A 167 4.85 1.63 4.12
N LYS A 168 3.66 2.15 4.45
CA LYS A 168 2.79 1.59 5.48
C LYS A 168 1.91 0.49 4.91
N TYR A 169 1.74 -0.58 5.67
CA TYR A 169 0.95 -1.73 5.24
C TYR A 169 -0.53 -1.50 5.47
N ILE A 170 -1.31 -1.64 4.40
CA ILE A 170 -2.77 -1.70 4.46
C ILE A 170 -3.16 -3.13 4.83
N TYR A 171 -3.85 -3.31 5.95
CA TYR A 171 -4.28 -4.62 6.44
C TYR A 171 -5.80 -4.70 6.68
N SER A 172 -6.53 -3.60 6.50
CA SER A 172 -7.98 -3.56 6.69
C SER A 172 -8.71 -2.68 5.67
N PHE A 173 -9.99 -2.98 5.45
CA PHE A 173 -10.90 -2.18 4.65
C PHE A 173 -12.07 -1.70 5.53
N PRO A 174 -12.78 -0.62 5.14
CA PRO A 174 -13.94 -0.15 5.88
C PRO A 174 -15.04 -1.21 5.83
N THR A 175 -15.34 -1.82 6.97
CA THR A 175 -16.34 -2.90 7.08
C THR A 175 -17.66 -2.38 7.63
N THR A 176 -18.73 -3.14 7.37
CA THR A 176 -20.02 -2.91 8.03
C THR A 176 -19.95 -3.40 9.47
N PRO A 177 -20.36 -2.59 10.45
CA PRO A 177 -20.37 -3.01 11.84
C PRO A 177 -21.37 -4.17 12.07
N VAL A 178 -20.87 -5.31 12.56
CA VAL A 178 -21.56 -6.48 13.12
C VAL A 178 -22.33 -6.12 14.41
N GLN A 179 -23.64 -6.00 14.32
CA GLN A 179 -24.53 -5.73 15.47
C GLN A 179 -24.22 -6.64 16.68
N GLY A 180 -23.87 -6.04 17.83
CA GLY A 180 -23.62 -6.75 19.09
C GLY A 180 -22.18 -7.19 19.35
N GLY A 181 -21.25 -7.00 18.41
CA GLY A 181 -19.81 -7.02 18.71
C GLY A 181 -19.40 -5.76 19.48
N GLU A 182 -18.30 -5.81 20.23
CA GLU A 182 -17.76 -4.65 20.94
C GLU A 182 -17.46 -3.51 19.94
N TYR A 183 -18.43 -2.63 19.74
CA TYR A 183 -18.16 -1.28 19.28
C TYR A 183 -17.89 -0.46 20.50
N THR A 184 -16.62 -0.39 20.87
CA THR A 184 -16.13 0.74 21.62
C THR A 184 -16.60 2.01 20.90
N PHE A 185 -17.19 2.94 21.65
CA PHE A 185 -17.65 4.22 21.12
C PHE A 185 -16.57 4.86 20.24
N PRO A 186 -16.89 5.66 19.21
CA PRO A 186 -15.86 6.31 18.38
C PRO A 186 -14.84 7.13 19.17
N CYS A 187 -15.21 7.55 20.39
CA CYS A 187 -14.36 8.24 21.35
C CYS A 187 -13.39 7.36 22.15
N ALA A 188 -13.49 6.05 22.06
CA ALA A 188 -12.64 5.14 22.80
C ALA A 188 -11.25 5.00 22.18
N ASP A 189 -10.33 4.49 22.99
CA ASP A 189 -9.00 4.10 22.53
C ASP A 189 -9.12 2.80 21.74
N HIS A 190 -8.78 2.91 20.46
CA HIS A 190 -8.81 1.79 19.54
C HIS A 190 -7.39 1.40 19.17
N PHE A 191 -7.08 0.12 19.26
CA PHE A 191 -5.82 -0.43 18.79
C PHE A 191 -5.69 -0.36 17.26
N ASP A 192 -6.79 -0.61 16.55
CA ASP A 192 -6.84 -0.64 15.08
C ASP A 192 -7.80 0.41 14.52
N SER A 193 -7.39 1.10 13.46
CA SER A 193 -8.19 2.12 12.78
C SER A 193 -9.46 1.57 12.13
N SER A 194 -9.51 0.28 11.83
CA SER A 194 -10.69 -0.39 11.26
C SER A 194 -11.92 -0.40 12.19
N SER A 195 -11.72 -0.17 13.48
CA SER A 195 -12.79 -0.11 14.48
C SER A 195 -13.65 1.15 14.36
N TYR A 196 -13.05 2.29 13.98
CA TYR A 196 -13.75 3.56 13.77
C TYR A 196 -13.91 3.94 12.30
N ILE A 197 -13.02 3.49 11.40
CA ILE A 197 -13.17 3.66 9.95
C ILE A 197 -14.10 2.57 9.41
N THR A 198 -15.40 2.78 9.63
CA THR A 198 -16.46 1.90 9.16
C THR A 198 -17.24 2.52 8.01
N THR A 199 -18.02 1.72 7.28
CA THR A 199 -18.92 2.24 6.23
C THR A 199 -19.96 3.24 6.79
N ARG A 200 -20.27 3.18 8.08
CA ARG A 200 -21.18 4.09 8.77
C ARG A 200 -20.53 5.42 9.17
N SER A 201 -19.21 5.42 9.42
CA SER A 201 -18.48 6.61 9.88
C SER A 201 -18.44 7.75 8.84
N GLY A 202 -18.59 7.42 7.56
CA GLY A 202 -18.49 8.39 6.46
C GLY A 202 -17.06 8.83 6.15
N LEU A 203 -16.04 8.30 6.86
CA LEU A 203 -14.62 8.66 6.69
C LEU A 203 -14.04 8.22 5.35
N SER A 204 -14.64 7.22 4.70
CA SER A 204 -14.29 6.77 3.36
C SER A 204 -15.54 6.72 2.50
N ASP A 205 -15.40 6.98 1.21
CA ASP A 205 -16.42 6.61 0.23
C ASP A 205 -16.38 5.09 -0.03
N LYS A 206 -17.38 4.59 -0.78
CA LYS A 206 -17.46 3.19 -1.16
C LYS A 206 -16.22 2.79 -1.97
N VAL A 207 -15.41 1.91 -1.40
CA VAL A 207 -14.24 1.34 -2.07
C VAL A 207 -14.66 0.18 -2.97
N THR A 208 -14.21 0.21 -4.22
CA THR A 208 -14.38 -0.88 -5.19
C THR A 208 -13.06 -1.61 -5.43
N ALA A 209 -13.13 -2.81 -6.02
CA ALA A 209 -11.92 -3.54 -6.42
C ALA A 209 -11.08 -2.77 -7.45
N SER A 210 -11.72 -1.95 -8.30
CA SER A 210 -11.01 -1.09 -9.26
C SER A 210 -10.18 -0.01 -8.55
N ASP A 211 -10.71 0.58 -7.48
CA ASP A 211 -10.00 1.61 -6.71
C ASP A 211 -8.74 1.05 -6.05
N VAL A 212 -8.81 -0.20 -5.59
CA VAL A 212 -7.66 -0.91 -5.00
C VAL A 212 -6.61 -1.24 -6.07
N GLN A 213 -7.03 -1.71 -7.24
CA GLN A 213 -6.13 -1.96 -8.36
C GLN A 213 -5.44 -0.68 -8.84
N GLU A 214 -6.20 0.43 -8.91
CA GLU A 214 -5.66 1.73 -9.28
C GLU A 214 -4.66 2.24 -8.24
N TYR A 215 -4.97 2.11 -6.95
CA TYR A 215 -4.04 2.46 -5.88
C TYR A 215 -2.71 1.71 -6.00
N PHE A 216 -2.75 0.39 -6.21
CA PHE A 216 -1.54 -0.39 -6.40
C PHE A 216 -0.80 -0.05 -7.69
N MET A 217 -1.51 0.28 -8.77
CA MET A 217 -0.89 0.70 -10.03
C MET A 217 -0.14 2.03 -9.86
N LEU A 218 -0.78 3.02 -9.23
CA LEU A 218 -0.17 4.30 -8.91
C LEU A 218 1.03 4.08 -7.95
N GLY A 219 0.86 3.27 -6.91
CA GLY A 219 1.98 2.92 -6.01
C GLY A 219 3.15 2.28 -6.74
N ALA A 220 2.89 1.33 -7.65
CA ALA A 220 3.91 0.69 -8.46
C ALA A 220 4.63 1.70 -9.34
N ASN A 221 3.90 2.57 -10.03
CA ASN A 221 4.48 3.62 -10.88
C ASN A 221 5.35 4.60 -10.07
N ALA A 222 4.95 4.97 -8.85
CA ALA A 222 5.77 5.78 -7.96
C ALA A 222 7.08 5.07 -7.59
N TYR A 223 7.02 3.80 -7.20
CA TYR A 223 8.23 3.02 -6.91
C TYR A 223 9.13 2.82 -8.14
N LEU A 224 8.55 2.64 -9.33
CA LEU A 224 9.31 2.56 -10.59
C LEU A 224 10.02 3.88 -10.90
N ALA A 225 9.34 5.02 -10.73
CA ALA A 225 9.97 6.33 -10.91
C ALA A 225 11.13 6.58 -9.93
N LEU A 226 11.07 5.98 -8.73
CA LEU A 226 12.11 6.03 -7.71
C LEU A 226 13.14 4.90 -7.83
N ARG A 227 13.06 4.06 -8.87
CA ARG A 227 13.93 2.88 -9.11
C ARG A 227 13.94 1.87 -7.95
N GLN A 228 12.86 1.82 -7.19
CA GLN A 228 12.63 0.83 -6.13
C GLN A 228 11.91 -0.40 -6.71
N TYR A 229 12.64 -1.17 -7.53
CA TYR A 229 12.05 -2.23 -8.34
C TYR A 229 11.43 -3.39 -7.53
N LYS A 230 12.00 -3.71 -6.36
CA LYS A 230 11.47 -4.79 -5.50
C LYS A 230 10.09 -4.45 -4.94
N GLN A 231 9.91 -3.23 -4.47
CA GLN A 231 8.64 -2.73 -3.94
C GLN A 231 7.61 -2.61 -5.07
N ALA A 232 8.03 -2.12 -6.24
CA ALA A 232 7.18 -2.06 -7.42
C ALA A 232 6.69 -3.45 -7.85
N GLN A 233 7.57 -4.46 -7.86
CA GLN A 233 7.23 -5.84 -8.19
C GLN A 233 6.12 -6.38 -7.28
N LEU A 234 6.25 -6.19 -5.97
CA LEU A 234 5.24 -6.64 -4.99
C LEU A 234 3.86 -6.03 -5.28
N LEU A 235 3.79 -4.73 -5.54
CA LEU A 235 2.51 -4.07 -5.84
C LEU A 235 1.91 -4.54 -7.17
N LEU A 236 2.74 -4.78 -8.20
CA LEU A 236 2.29 -5.31 -9.48
C LEU A 236 1.75 -6.75 -9.34
N GLU A 237 2.39 -7.58 -8.51
CA GLU A 237 1.91 -8.92 -8.17
C GLU A 237 0.55 -8.87 -7.45
N CYS A 238 0.34 -7.92 -6.53
CA CYS A 238 -0.97 -7.72 -5.89
C CYS A 238 -2.10 -7.43 -6.90
N ILE A 239 -1.81 -6.67 -7.96
CA ILE A 239 -2.81 -6.37 -9.00
C ILE A 239 -3.18 -7.63 -9.78
N VAL A 240 -2.18 -8.42 -10.20
CA VAL A 240 -2.39 -9.63 -11.01
C VAL A 240 -3.07 -10.75 -10.19
N THR A 241 -2.81 -10.81 -8.89
CA THR A 241 -3.44 -11.77 -7.97
C THR A 241 -4.82 -11.36 -7.47
N THR A 242 -5.28 -10.14 -7.80
CA THR A 242 -6.60 -9.65 -7.35
C THR A 242 -7.70 -10.57 -7.89
N PRO A 243 -8.64 -11.05 -7.03
CA PRO A 243 -9.69 -11.96 -7.46
C PRO A 243 -10.61 -11.26 -8.47
N SER A 244 -10.62 -11.75 -9.71
CA SER A 244 -11.56 -11.35 -10.74
C SER A 244 -12.52 -12.49 -11.06
N GLN A 245 -13.75 -12.17 -11.46
CA GLN A 245 -14.75 -13.15 -11.92
C GLN A 245 -14.40 -13.68 -13.32
N ASN A 246 -13.20 -14.25 -13.49
CA ASN A 246 -12.62 -14.76 -14.75
C ASN A 246 -12.46 -13.72 -15.87
N LEU A 247 -12.64 -12.43 -15.57
CA LEU A 247 -12.44 -11.33 -16.50
C LEU A 247 -11.09 -10.65 -16.22
N ALA A 248 -10.34 -10.36 -17.28
CA ALA A 248 -9.13 -9.55 -17.19
C ALA A 248 -9.50 -8.06 -17.22
N SER A 249 -8.97 -7.27 -16.28
CA SER A 249 -9.09 -5.81 -16.33
C SER A 249 -7.95 -5.22 -17.16
N GLY A 250 -8.15 -4.02 -17.71
CA GLY A 250 -7.07 -3.28 -18.40
C GLY A 250 -5.87 -3.02 -17.48
N LEU A 251 -6.13 -2.73 -16.20
CA LEU A 251 -5.09 -2.55 -15.18
C LEU A 251 -4.28 -3.83 -14.94
N MET A 252 -4.92 -5.00 -14.97
CA MET A 252 -4.20 -6.28 -14.87
C MET A 252 -3.28 -6.51 -16.08
N ALA A 253 -3.72 -6.14 -17.28
CA ALA A 253 -2.91 -6.28 -18.49
C ALA A 253 -1.67 -5.36 -18.45
N GLU A 254 -1.86 -4.09 -18.07
CA GLU A 254 -0.76 -3.15 -17.90
C GLU A 254 0.20 -3.57 -16.78
N ALA A 255 -0.33 -4.06 -15.65
CA ALA A 255 0.45 -4.51 -14.53
C ALA A 255 1.34 -5.70 -14.91
N TYR A 256 0.80 -6.67 -15.67
CA TYR A 256 1.57 -7.82 -16.12
C TYR A 256 2.70 -7.44 -17.09
N LYS A 257 2.45 -6.55 -18.05
CA LYS A 257 3.49 -6.04 -18.96
C LYS A 257 4.65 -5.42 -18.17
N LYS A 258 4.34 -4.57 -17.19
CA LYS A 258 5.34 -3.98 -16.29
C LYS A 258 6.02 -5.04 -15.43
N LEU A 259 5.27 -6.01 -14.89
CA LEU A 259 5.78 -7.08 -14.04
C LEU A 259 6.82 -7.95 -14.76
N VAL A 260 6.62 -8.26 -16.05
CA VAL A 260 7.60 -9.02 -16.85
C VAL A 260 8.93 -8.26 -16.94
N LEU A 261 8.90 -6.96 -17.22
CA LEU A 261 10.10 -6.14 -17.30
C LEU A 261 10.78 -5.95 -15.93
N VAL A 262 10.00 -5.72 -14.88
CA VAL A 262 10.51 -5.55 -13.51
C VAL A 262 11.09 -6.86 -12.99
N GLY A 263 10.47 -8.00 -13.27
CA GLY A 263 11.02 -9.33 -12.94
C GLY A 263 12.40 -9.54 -13.57
N CYS A 264 12.58 -9.11 -14.83
CA CYS A 264 13.90 -9.12 -15.47
C CYS A 264 14.92 -8.25 -14.71
N LEU A 265 14.51 -7.10 -14.16
CA LEU A 265 15.38 -6.20 -13.39
C LEU A 265 15.73 -6.72 -11.99
N VAL A 266 14.76 -7.34 -11.30
CA VAL A 266 14.91 -7.76 -9.90
C VAL A 266 15.51 -9.16 -9.83
N ASP A 267 14.83 -10.15 -10.40
CA ASP A 267 15.15 -11.57 -10.26
C ASP A 267 16.01 -12.11 -11.40
N GLY A 268 16.09 -11.35 -12.50
CA GLY A 268 16.80 -11.76 -13.71
C GLY A 268 16.05 -12.81 -14.52
N ALA A 269 14.74 -12.99 -14.26
CA ALA A 269 13.81 -13.86 -14.96
C ALA A 269 12.36 -13.39 -14.69
N VAL A 270 11.38 -13.87 -15.46
CA VAL A 270 9.95 -13.66 -15.13
C VAL A 270 9.66 -14.30 -13.79
N THR A 271 9.09 -13.54 -12.85
CA THR A 271 8.72 -14.04 -11.53
C THR A 271 7.79 -15.24 -11.65
N GLN A 272 8.24 -16.39 -11.15
CA GLN A 272 7.59 -17.69 -11.41
C GLN A 272 6.34 -17.97 -10.56
N SER A 273 6.02 -17.15 -9.55
CA SER A 273 4.98 -17.49 -8.58
C SER A 273 3.75 -16.57 -8.62
N LEU A 274 2.99 -16.65 -9.71
CA LEU A 274 1.61 -16.14 -9.79
C LEU A 274 0.57 -17.23 -9.49
N LYS A 275 0.91 -18.26 -8.69
CA LYS A 275 0.06 -19.45 -8.47
C LYS A 275 -1.33 -19.11 -7.90
N ALA A 276 -1.45 -18.02 -7.15
CA ALA A 276 -2.71 -17.55 -6.58
C ALA A 276 -3.58 -16.74 -7.57
N ALA A 277 -3.08 -16.39 -8.76
CA ALA A 277 -3.81 -15.59 -9.73
C ALA A 277 -4.91 -16.41 -10.44
N ASN A 278 -5.97 -15.72 -10.88
CA ASN A 278 -7.04 -16.35 -11.66
C ASN A 278 -6.48 -16.85 -13.01
N SER A 279 -6.54 -18.17 -13.23
CA SER A 279 -5.94 -18.82 -14.39
C SER A 279 -6.53 -18.38 -15.75
N GLN A 280 -7.83 -18.06 -15.81
CA GLN A 280 -8.49 -17.58 -17.04
C GLN A 280 -8.08 -16.14 -17.35
N ALA A 281 -8.12 -15.26 -16.36
CA ALA A 281 -7.70 -13.87 -16.51
C ALA A 281 -6.21 -13.78 -16.89
N LEU A 282 -5.36 -14.60 -16.27
CA LEU A 282 -3.92 -14.63 -16.56
C LEU A 282 -3.65 -15.10 -18.00
N LYS A 283 -4.38 -16.10 -18.51
CA LYS A 283 -4.25 -16.51 -19.93
C LYS A 283 -4.59 -15.38 -20.90
N ALA A 284 -5.66 -14.64 -20.63
CA ALA A 284 -6.05 -13.51 -21.46
C ALA A 284 -5.00 -12.38 -21.42
N VAL A 285 -4.47 -12.08 -20.24
CA VAL A 285 -3.40 -11.08 -20.07
C VAL A 285 -2.11 -11.50 -20.78
N ARG A 286 -1.69 -12.76 -20.67
CA ARG A 286 -0.51 -13.27 -21.39
C ARG A 286 -0.65 -13.18 -22.90
N ALA A 287 -1.85 -13.43 -23.42
CA ALA A 287 -2.12 -13.33 -24.85
C ALA A 287 -1.88 -11.91 -25.39
N THR A 288 -2.09 -10.86 -24.58
CA THR A 288 -1.88 -9.46 -24.98
C THR A 288 -0.46 -8.95 -24.71
N SER A 289 0.36 -9.69 -23.95
CA SER A 289 1.71 -9.28 -23.55
C SER A 289 2.84 -10.11 -24.19
N ARG A 290 2.56 -10.85 -25.26
CA ARG A 290 3.54 -11.75 -25.92
C ARG A 290 4.86 -11.07 -26.29
N ALA A 291 4.81 -9.82 -26.73
CA ALA A 291 6.01 -9.05 -27.07
C ALA A 291 6.93 -8.86 -25.83
N TYR A 292 6.36 -8.63 -24.65
CA TYR A 292 7.12 -8.49 -23.40
C TYR A 292 7.69 -9.84 -22.93
N GLU A 293 6.95 -10.94 -23.12
CA GLU A 293 7.44 -12.28 -22.81
C GLU A 293 8.62 -12.66 -23.71
N ALA A 294 8.56 -12.36 -25.01
CA ALA A 294 9.67 -12.57 -25.95
C ALA A 294 10.94 -11.80 -25.52
N VAL A 295 10.80 -10.53 -25.10
CA VAL A 295 11.93 -9.74 -24.55
C VAL A 295 12.53 -10.42 -23.32
N SER A 296 11.70 -10.95 -22.42
CA SER A 296 12.19 -11.66 -21.23
C SER A 296 12.87 -13.00 -21.55
N GLU A 297 12.34 -13.75 -22.51
CA GLU A 297 12.98 -14.99 -22.98
C GLU A 297 14.36 -14.72 -23.59
N ILE A 298 14.49 -13.69 -24.42
CA ILE A 298 15.77 -13.28 -25.01
C ILE A 298 16.72 -12.78 -23.91
N PHE A 299 16.22 -12.04 -22.93
CA PHE A 299 16.99 -11.59 -21.77
C PHE A 299 17.64 -12.77 -21.02
N ASN A 300 16.90 -13.88 -20.85
CA ASN A 300 17.44 -15.09 -20.21
C ASN A 300 18.49 -15.82 -21.07
N SER A 301 18.43 -15.67 -22.40
CA SER A 301 19.40 -16.27 -23.33
C SER A 301 20.77 -15.56 -23.34
N ALA A 302 20.91 -14.45 -22.60
CA ALA A 302 22.14 -13.65 -22.44
C ALA A 302 22.71 -13.04 -23.74
N ASP A 303 21.95 -12.99 -24.84
CA ASP A 303 22.37 -12.36 -26.09
C ASP A 303 21.95 -10.87 -26.14
N ALA A 304 22.89 -9.99 -25.79
CA ALA A 304 22.65 -8.55 -25.74
C ALA A 304 22.35 -7.93 -27.13
N ALA A 305 22.89 -8.49 -28.21
CA ALA A 305 22.69 -7.95 -29.56
C ALA A 305 21.29 -8.28 -30.07
N ARG A 306 20.82 -9.51 -29.83
CA ARG A 306 19.43 -9.89 -30.12
C ARG A 306 18.43 -9.12 -29.26
N LEU A 307 18.73 -8.94 -27.97
CA LEU A 307 17.87 -8.15 -27.09
C LEU A 307 17.69 -6.71 -27.61
N HIS A 308 18.78 -6.08 -28.06
CA HIS A 308 18.71 -4.74 -28.63
C HIS A 308 17.87 -4.71 -29.91
N ALA A 309 18.08 -5.65 -30.84
CA ALA A 309 17.33 -5.75 -32.08
C ALA A 309 15.81 -5.99 -31.86
N GLU A 310 15.44 -6.82 -30.88
CA GLU A 310 14.04 -7.06 -30.54
C GLU A 310 13.38 -5.82 -29.93
N ILE A 311 14.10 -5.11 -29.06
CA ILE A 311 13.62 -3.86 -28.46
C ILE A 311 13.36 -2.81 -29.55
N ASP A 312 14.26 -2.69 -30.52
CA ASP A 312 14.11 -1.75 -31.65
C ASP A 312 12.96 -2.15 -32.57
N ALA A 313 12.77 -3.45 -32.83
CA ALA A 313 11.64 -3.95 -33.61
C ALA A 313 10.28 -3.68 -32.94
N GLY A 314 10.23 -3.74 -31.61
CA GLY A 314 9.02 -3.47 -30.82
C GLY A 314 8.77 -2.01 -30.46
N ALA A 315 9.57 -1.05 -30.96
CA ALA A 315 9.57 0.34 -30.49
C ALA A 315 8.18 0.99 -30.39
N GLN A 316 7.33 0.77 -31.40
CA GLN A 316 5.96 1.30 -31.43
C GLN A 316 5.09 0.73 -30.31
N ILE A 317 5.22 -0.57 -30.00
CA ILE A 317 4.43 -1.24 -28.94
C ILE A 317 4.76 -0.62 -27.57
N TRP A 318 6.05 -0.40 -27.30
CA TRP A 318 6.49 0.17 -26.03
C TRP A 318 6.06 1.64 -25.87
N GLU A 319 5.99 2.39 -26.97
CA GLU A 319 5.57 3.80 -27.00
C GLU A 319 4.06 3.92 -26.76
N GLU A 320 3.25 3.10 -27.43
CA GLU A 320 1.80 3.04 -27.22
C GLU A 320 1.46 2.64 -25.78
N ASP A 321 2.22 1.73 -25.18
CA ASP A 321 2.04 1.29 -23.79
C ASP A 321 2.70 2.21 -22.74
N GLY A 322 3.46 3.23 -23.16
CA GLY A 322 4.17 4.15 -22.25
C GLY A 322 5.33 3.53 -21.46
N ASN A 323 5.81 2.34 -21.84
CA ASN A 323 6.82 1.57 -21.10
C ASN A 323 8.25 1.70 -21.69
N THR A 324 8.46 2.58 -22.68
CA THR A 324 9.76 2.77 -23.36
C THR A 324 10.93 2.98 -22.41
N GLY A 325 10.74 3.77 -21.34
CA GLY A 325 11.77 4.03 -20.34
C GLY A 325 12.20 2.76 -19.61
N LEU A 326 11.24 1.93 -19.21
CA LEU A 326 11.50 0.69 -18.48
C LEU A 326 12.23 -0.35 -19.36
N VAL A 327 11.85 -0.46 -20.63
CA VAL A 327 12.54 -1.35 -21.59
C VAL A 327 14.00 -0.94 -21.79
N ARG A 328 14.28 0.37 -21.86
CA ARG A 328 15.66 0.87 -21.93
C ARG A 328 16.44 0.57 -20.64
N GLU A 329 15.81 0.67 -19.48
CA GLU A 329 16.45 0.28 -18.21
C GLU A 329 16.78 -1.22 -18.19
N VAL A 330 15.90 -2.10 -18.69
CA VAL A 330 16.19 -3.54 -18.84
C VAL A 330 17.45 -3.78 -19.67
N LEU A 331 17.59 -3.09 -20.81
CA LEU A 331 18.78 -3.20 -21.66
C LEU A 331 20.06 -2.75 -20.92
N GLN A 332 19.99 -1.65 -20.18
CA GLN A 332 21.14 -1.13 -19.41
C GLN A 332 21.55 -2.08 -18.28
N HIS A 333 20.58 -2.68 -17.59
CA HIS A 333 20.81 -3.58 -16.47
C HIS A 333 21.12 -5.03 -16.87
N HIS A 334 20.92 -5.41 -18.14
CA HIS A 334 21.20 -6.76 -18.65
C HIS A 334 22.61 -7.24 -18.29
N SER A 335 23.63 -6.42 -18.57
CA SER A 335 25.03 -6.74 -18.26
C SER A 335 25.29 -6.90 -16.76
N ARG A 336 24.67 -6.06 -15.92
CA ARG A 336 24.80 -6.11 -14.45
C ARG A 336 24.21 -7.40 -13.90
N ILE A 337 23.00 -7.72 -14.33
CA ILE A 337 22.23 -8.87 -13.87
C ILE A 337 22.85 -10.17 -14.37
N PHE A 338 23.39 -10.18 -15.59
CA PHE A 338 24.17 -11.31 -16.10
C PHE A 338 25.35 -11.64 -15.18
N VAL A 339 26.16 -10.64 -14.79
CA VAL A 339 27.30 -10.86 -13.89
C VAL A 339 26.84 -11.32 -12.50
N ARG A 340 25.71 -10.81 -11.99
CA ARG A 340 25.10 -11.29 -10.74
C ARG A 340 24.61 -12.74 -10.86
N ASN A 341 24.01 -13.12 -11.99
CA ASN A 341 23.53 -14.49 -12.18
C ASN A 341 24.69 -15.49 -12.24
N LEU A 342 25.88 -15.07 -12.70
CA LEU A 342 27.10 -15.90 -12.63
C LEU A 342 27.50 -16.24 -11.19
N SER A 343 27.19 -15.40 -10.20
CA SER A 343 27.50 -15.72 -8.79
C SER A 343 26.62 -16.84 -8.23
N ARG A 344 25.47 -17.12 -8.86
CA ARG A 344 24.59 -18.23 -8.47
C ARG A 344 25.11 -19.59 -8.95
N THR A 345 25.88 -19.60 -10.03
CA THR A 345 26.35 -20.83 -10.69
C THR A 345 27.85 -21.07 -10.50
N PHE A 346 28.65 -20.02 -10.33
CA PHE A 346 30.10 -20.12 -10.19
C PHE A 346 30.57 -19.47 -8.88
N ALA A 347 31.44 -20.16 -8.14
CA ALA A 347 32.15 -19.58 -6.99
C ALA A 347 33.32 -18.69 -7.43
N ALA A 348 33.99 -19.05 -8.54
CA ALA A 348 35.05 -18.24 -9.13
C ALA A 348 35.04 -18.38 -10.66
N ALA A 349 35.28 -17.28 -11.37
CA ALA A 349 35.27 -17.23 -12.83
C ALA A 349 36.42 -16.36 -13.37
N PRO A 350 37.18 -16.80 -14.39
CA PRO A 350 38.20 -15.97 -15.03
C PRO A 350 37.57 -14.75 -15.73
N ILE A 351 38.16 -13.56 -15.55
CA ILE A 351 37.67 -12.31 -16.18
C ILE A 351 37.71 -12.41 -17.71
N SER A 352 38.65 -13.18 -18.27
CA SER A 352 38.73 -13.43 -19.72
C SER A 352 37.50 -14.16 -20.28
N THR A 353 36.90 -15.07 -19.51
CA THR A 353 35.68 -15.79 -19.90
C THR A 353 34.46 -14.87 -19.77
N ILE A 354 34.39 -14.08 -18.69
CA ILE A 354 33.33 -13.09 -18.48
C ILE A 354 33.35 -12.03 -19.59
N ALA A 355 34.53 -11.57 -19.97
CA ALA A 355 34.71 -10.60 -21.05
C ALA A 355 34.19 -11.12 -22.40
N LYS A 356 34.40 -12.41 -22.70
CA LYS A 356 33.85 -13.05 -23.90
C LYS A 356 32.33 -13.08 -23.89
N TRP A 357 31.71 -13.41 -22.75
CA TRP A 357 30.26 -13.43 -22.61
C TRP A 357 29.63 -12.04 -22.69
N LEU A 358 30.32 -11.02 -22.16
CA LEU A 358 29.88 -9.63 -22.26
C LEU A 358 30.18 -9.00 -23.64
N GLY A 359 30.91 -9.68 -24.52
CA GLY A 359 31.36 -9.12 -25.80
C GLY A 359 32.35 -7.95 -25.65
N GLN A 360 33.07 -7.86 -24.52
CA GLN A 360 33.97 -6.76 -24.19
C GLN A 360 35.44 -7.20 -24.14
N LYS A 361 36.35 -6.22 -24.19
CA LYS A 361 37.79 -6.47 -23.96
C LYS A 361 38.03 -6.77 -22.47
N PRO A 362 38.99 -7.65 -22.11
CA PRO A 362 39.23 -8.05 -20.72
C PRO A 362 39.54 -6.88 -19.78
N ALA A 363 40.25 -5.85 -20.26
CA ALA A 363 40.54 -4.64 -19.49
C ALA A 363 39.28 -3.80 -19.19
N ALA A 364 38.34 -3.71 -20.16
CA ALA A 364 37.09 -2.99 -19.97
C ALA A 364 36.15 -3.73 -19.01
N ALA A 365 36.11 -5.07 -19.12
CA ALA A 365 35.35 -5.92 -18.21
C ALA A 365 35.86 -5.83 -16.76
N GLU A 366 37.18 -5.77 -16.53
CA GLU A 366 37.74 -5.60 -15.19
C GLU A 366 37.33 -4.25 -14.57
N THR A 367 37.41 -3.15 -15.32
CA THR A 367 36.95 -1.82 -14.85
C THR A 367 35.46 -1.82 -14.54
N TYR A 368 34.65 -2.47 -15.37
CA TYR A 368 33.21 -2.58 -15.18
C TYR A 368 32.87 -3.41 -13.92
N ILE A 369 33.53 -4.55 -13.71
CA ILE A 369 33.33 -5.39 -12.52
C ILE A 369 33.77 -4.64 -11.26
N LYS A 370 34.88 -3.89 -11.30
CA LYS A 370 35.30 -3.02 -10.19
C LYS A 370 34.22 -1.99 -9.85
N ALA A 371 33.67 -1.31 -10.85
CA ALA A 371 32.57 -0.38 -10.65
C ALA A 371 31.33 -1.07 -10.04
N LEU A 372 31.02 -2.32 -10.39
CA LEU A 372 29.91 -3.07 -9.78
C LEU A 372 30.18 -3.51 -8.33
N ILE A 373 31.45 -3.72 -7.97
CA ILE A 373 31.85 -3.99 -6.58
C ILE A 373 31.77 -2.69 -5.77
N ASP A 374 32.27 -1.58 -6.32
CA ASP A 374 32.24 -0.25 -5.69
C ASP A 374 30.80 0.28 -5.51
N ASP A 375 29.93 0.09 -6.51
CA ASP A 375 28.49 0.40 -6.46
C ASP A 375 27.74 -0.48 -5.43
N GLY A 376 28.38 -1.51 -4.87
CA GLY A 376 27.73 -2.45 -3.98
C GLY A 376 26.63 -3.26 -4.69
N PHE A 377 26.82 -3.62 -5.95
CA PHE A 377 25.92 -4.53 -6.65
C PHE A 377 26.36 -6.00 -6.54
N LEU A 378 27.67 -6.25 -6.41
CA LEU A 378 28.26 -7.58 -6.30
C LEU A 378 29.05 -7.72 -4.99
N ASN A 379 28.95 -8.87 -4.31
CA ASN A 379 29.87 -9.26 -3.25
C ASN A 379 30.94 -10.18 -3.85
N ALA A 380 32.00 -9.59 -4.39
CA ALA A 380 33.06 -10.33 -5.06
C ALA A 380 34.42 -9.65 -4.86
N THR A 381 35.50 -10.43 -4.91
CA THR A 381 36.88 -9.93 -4.90
C THR A 381 37.59 -10.36 -6.17
N ILE A 382 38.41 -9.45 -6.73
CA ILE A 382 39.26 -9.75 -7.88
C ILE A 382 40.61 -10.22 -7.33
N GLU A 383 40.97 -11.48 -7.60
CA GLU A 383 42.30 -12.03 -7.30
C GLU A 383 43.13 -12.05 -8.59
N HIS A 384 44.36 -11.53 -8.52
CA HIS A 384 45.32 -11.58 -9.62
C HIS A 384 46.31 -12.71 -9.35
N ASP A 385 46.19 -13.83 -10.07
CA ASP A 385 47.15 -14.95 -9.97
C ASP A 385 47.82 -15.19 -11.32
N GLN A 386 49.16 -15.17 -11.34
CA GLN A 386 50.05 -15.50 -12.46
C GLN A 386 49.60 -15.06 -13.87
N GLY A 387 49.04 -13.85 -14.01
CA GLY A 387 48.62 -13.28 -15.30
C GLY A 387 47.16 -13.54 -15.71
N THR A 388 46.39 -14.28 -14.91
CA THR A 388 44.94 -14.40 -15.06
C THR A 388 44.20 -13.78 -13.88
N SER A 389 43.49 -12.70 -14.14
CA SER A 389 42.57 -12.10 -13.17
C SER A 389 41.33 -12.99 -13.01
N VAL A 390 41.06 -13.46 -11.80
CA VAL A 390 39.90 -14.30 -11.45
C VAL A 390 38.98 -13.53 -10.53
N LEU A 391 37.69 -13.52 -10.85
CA LEU A 391 36.64 -12.99 -9.99
C LEU A 391 36.17 -14.10 -9.04
N ARG A 392 36.34 -13.93 -7.73
CA ARG A 392 35.80 -14.82 -6.70
C ARG A 392 34.57 -14.20 -6.09
N PHE A 393 33.44 -14.91 -6.15
CA PHE A 393 32.19 -14.50 -5.53
C PHE A 393 32.16 -14.95 -4.07
N HIS A 394 31.71 -14.08 -3.18
CA HIS A 394 31.54 -14.40 -1.77
C HIS A 394 30.04 -14.45 -1.40
N SER A 395 29.69 -15.34 -0.47
CA SER A 395 28.32 -15.45 0.07
C SER A 395 27.93 -14.20 0.85
N GLU A 396 26.64 -13.94 1.07
CA GLU A 396 26.17 -12.78 1.86
C GLU A 396 26.73 -12.75 3.30
N LEU A 397 27.20 -13.90 3.80
CA LEU A 397 27.80 -14.08 5.12
C LEU A 397 29.33 -13.90 5.16
N SER A 398 30.00 -13.74 4.01
CA SER A 398 31.46 -13.65 3.92
C SER A 398 31.91 -12.58 2.91
N GLY A 399 33.04 -11.92 3.13
CA GLY A 399 33.60 -10.92 2.20
C GLY A 399 33.43 -9.46 2.65
N PRO A 400 33.81 -8.48 1.81
CA PRO A 400 33.88 -7.06 2.16
C PRO A 400 32.52 -6.40 2.46
N ARG A 401 31.42 -7.12 2.22
CA ARG A 401 30.04 -6.68 2.47
C ARG A 401 29.33 -7.47 3.57
N ALA A 402 30.03 -8.37 4.26
CA ALA A 402 29.48 -9.04 5.42
C ALA A 402 29.12 -7.98 6.47
N LYS A 403 27.84 -7.89 6.85
CA LYS A 403 27.39 -7.02 7.92
C LYS A 403 28.14 -7.38 9.19
N THR A 404 28.60 -6.37 9.94
CA THR A 404 29.19 -6.62 11.26
C THR A 404 28.17 -7.31 12.16
N GLU A 405 28.64 -8.07 13.15
CA GLU A 405 27.77 -8.75 14.12
C GLU A 405 26.77 -7.79 14.78
N GLU A 406 27.20 -6.55 15.06
CA GLU A 406 26.34 -5.49 15.59
C GLU A 406 25.23 -5.06 14.62
N GLN A 407 25.54 -4.92 13.32
CA GLN A 407 24.55 -4.60 12.29
C GLN A 407 23.57 -5.75 12.05
N GLN A 408 24.06 -6.99 12.11
CA GLN A 408 23.21 -8.19 12.02
C GLN A 408 22.27 -8.28 13.22
N LEU A 409 22.75 -8.00 14.42
CA LEU A 409 21.93 -7.95 15.63
C LEU A 409 20.87 -6.84 15.52
N ALA A 410 21.24 -5.65 15.05
CA ALA A 410 20.30 -4.54 14.85
C ALA A 410 19.21 -4.90 13.83
N ASP A 411 19.58 -5.53 12.71
CA ASP A 411 18.63 -6.02 11.71
C ASP A 411 17.71 -7.10 12.28
N LEU A 412 18.24 -8.01 13.09
CA LEU A 412 17.46 -9.07 13.73
C LEU A 412 16.47 -8.48 14.74
N ILE A 413 16.88 -7.52 15.56
CA ILE A 413 15.98 -6.79 16.48
C ILE A 413 14.87 -6.08 15.69
N ALA A 414 15.22 -5.41 14.58
CA ALA A 414 14.25 -4.74 13.72
C ALA A 414 13.30 -5.72 13.01
N GLN A 415 13.76 -6.92 12.67
CA GLN A 415 12.91 -8.00 12.16
C GLN A 415 11.99 -8.54 13.26
N THR A 416 12.49 -8.83 14.45
CA THR A 416 11.69 -9.28 15.60
C THR A 416 10.58 -8.30 15.94
N LYS A 417 10.87 -7.00 15.94
CA LYS A 417 9.86 -5.96 16.15
C LYS A 417 8.76 -6.04 15.09
N ARG A 418 9.11 -6.09 13.80
CA ARG A 418 8.15 -6.22 12.69
C ARG A 418 7.30 -7.49 12.80
N THR A 419 7.89 -8.60 13.20
CA THR A 419 7.16 -9.87 13.40
C THR A 419 6.19 -9.78 14.58
N ASN A 420 6.57 -9.13 15.67
CA ASN A 420 5.69 -8.92 16.82
C ASN A 420 4.50 -8.01 16.46
N ASP A 421 4.75 -6.90 15.77
CA ASP A 421 3.70 -5.99 15.30
C ASP A 421 2.71 -6.74 14.39
N LEU A 422 3.22 -7.56 13.46
CA LEU A 422 2.39 -8.42 12.61
C LEU A 422 1.57 -9.43 13.43
N ALA A 423 2.14 -10.04 14.46
CA ALA A 423 1.44 -10.99 15.32
C ALA A 423 0.28 -10.31 16.09
N GLU A 424 0.44 -9.06 16.51
CA GLU A 424 -0.65 -8.29 17.13
C GLU A 424 -1.78 -8.00 16.12
N HIS A 425 -1.45 -7.60 14.89
CA HIS A 425 -2.45 -7.41 13.84
C HIS A 425 -3.20 -8.71 13.51
N VAL A 426 -2.50 -9.86 13.44
CA VAL A 426 -3.15 -11.17 13.22
C VAL A 426 -4.11 -11.51 14.36
N LYS A 427 -3.72 -11.26 15.61
CA LYS A 427 -4.62 -11.44 16.77
C LYS A 427 -5.86 -10.56 16.66
N ALA A 428 -5.70 -9.28 16.30
CA ALA A 428 -6.83 -8.36 16.13
C ALA A 428 -7.77 -8.76 14.98
N VAL A 429 -7.23 -9.28 13.87
CA VAL A 429 -8.04 -9.82 12.78
C VAL A 429 -8.76 -11.10 13.21
N GLN A 430 -8.09 -11.98 13.96
CA GLN A 430 -8.69 -13.21 14.47
C GLN A 430 -9.85 -12.93 15.43
N THR A 431 -9.69 -12.00 16.39
CA THR A 431 -10.78 -11.62 17.29
C THR A 431 -11.96 -11.08 16.50
N ARG A 432 -11.74 -10.18 15.53
CA ARG A 432 -12.80 -9.66 14.66
C ARG A 432 -13.51 -10.76 13.87
N LEU A 433 -12.76 -11.71 13.31
CA LEU A 433 -13.32 -12.82 12.53
C LEU A 433 -14.15 -13.76 13.43
N THR A 434 -13.73 -14.02 14.66
CA THR A 434 -14.51 -14.85 15.60
C THR A 434 -15.85 -14.21 15.99
N LEU A 435 -15.94 -12.89 15.95
CA LEU A 435 -17.17 -12.14 16.24
C LEU A 435 -18.13 -12.09 15.04
N GLN A 436 -17.68 -12.43 13.82
CA GLN A 436 -18.53 -12.40 12.64
C GLN A 436 -19.58 -13.53 12.69
N LYS A 437 -20.81 -13.20 12.29
CA LYS A 437 -21.93 -14.13 12.24
C LYS A 437 -21.62 -15.38 11.41
N GLU A 438 -20.96 -15.19 10.26
CA GLU A 438 -20.57 -16.28 9.35
C GLU A 438 -19.65 -17.30 10.02
N TYR A 439 -18.68 -16.82 10.80
CA TYR A 439 -17.79 -17.69 11.57
C TYR A 439 -18.53 -18.40 12.70
N ILE A 440 -19.42 -17.70 13.41
CA ILE A 440 -20.27 -18.29 14.46
C ILE A 440 -21.16 -19.39 13.86
N ASP A 441 -21.77 -19.14 12.71
CA ASP A 441 -22.63 -20.10 12.01
C ASP A 441 -21.81 -21.30 11.48
N PHE A 442 -20.59 -21.06 10.96
CA PHE A 442 -19.64 -22.11 10.60
C PHE A 442 -19.23 -22.96 11.81
N ALA A 443 -18.87 -22.32 12.93
CA ALA A 443 -18.49 -22.99 14.16
C ALA A 443 -19.63 -23.85 14.72
N LYS A 444 -20.87 -23.31 14.72
CA LYS A 444 -22.08 -24.07 15.07
C LYS A 444 -22.31 -25.25 14.13
N LYS A 445 -22.11 -25.08 12.82
CA LYS A 445 -22.23 -26.16 11.83
C LYS A 445 -21.20 -27.26 12.07
N LYS A 446 -19.94 -26.89 12.36
CA LYS A 446 -18.86 -27.82 12.67
C LYS A 446 -19.12 -28.60 13.96
N LEU A 447 -19.63 -27.92 15.00
CA LEU A 447 -20.08 -28.56 16.24
C LEU A 447 -21.20 -29.57 15.99
N ARG A 448 -22.25 -29.18 15.25
CA ARG A 448 -23.35 -30.08 14.88
C ARG A 448 -22.89 -31.28 14.05
N GLN A 449 -21.93 -31.09 13.14
CA GLN A 449 -21.35 -32.19 12.36
C GLN A 449 -20.57 -33.16 13.24
N LYS A 450 -19.86 -32.66 14.26
CA LYS A 450 -19.18 -33.50 15.25
C LYS A 450 -20.17 -34.27 16.13
N GLU A 451 -21.24 -33.62 16.58
CA GLU A 451 -22.32 -34.28 17.35
C GLU A 451 -23.09 -35.32 16.52
N SER A 452 -23.35 -35.04 15.24
CA SER A 452 -23.98 -36.00 14.34
C SER A 452 -23.06 -37.18 14.01
N ALA A 453 -21.75 -36.94 13.89
CA ALA A 453 -20.76 -38.00 13.68
C ALA A 453 -20.69 -38.93 14.91
N ASP A 454 -20.67 -38.36 16.13
CA ASP A 454 -20.73 -39.12 17.38
C ASP A 454 -22.05 -39.90 17.53
N GLN A 455 -23.18 -39.36 17.07
CA GLN A 455 -24.47 -40.09 17.07
C GLN A 455 -24.52 -41.22 16.03
N THR A 456 -23.94 -41.04 14.83
CA THR A 456 -23.87 -42.12 13.83
C THR A 456 -22.90 -43.23 14.21
N ILE A 457 -21.84 -42.93 14.98
CA ILE A 457 -20.92 -43.96 15.52
C ILE A 457 -21.61 -44.82 16.59
N GLY A 458 -22.68 -44.30 17.24
CA GLY A 458 -23.45 -45.04 18.25
C GLY A 458 -24.51 -46.01 17.71
N GLU A 459 -24.95 -45.90 16.45
CA GLU A 459 -26.07 -46.70 15.91
C GLU A 459 -25.76 -47.53 14.66
N THR A 460 -24.56 -47.43 14.07
CA THR A 460 -24.15 -48.32 12.96
C THR A 460 -22.76 -48.91 13.21
N MET A 461 -22.71 -50.20 13.54
CA MET A 461 -21.50 -51.00 13.34
C MET A 461 -21.15 -51.03 11.85
N ASP A 462 -19.94 -50.58 11.50
CA ASP A 462 -19.02 -51.07 10.44
C ASP A 462 -19.59 -51.13 8.98
N THR A 463 -19.01 -50.58 7.90
CA THR A 463 -17.67 -50.81 7.32
C THR A 463 -17.40 -49.81 6.17
N THR A 464 -17.10 -48.54 6.43
CA THR A 464 -16.58 -47.62 5.39
C THR A 464 -15.35 -46.88 5.91
N TRP A 465 -14.35 -47.68 6.27
CA TRP A 465 -13.01 -47.27 6.70
C TRP A 465 -12.00 -47.29 5.55
N GLU A 466 -12.43 -47.01 4.31
CA GLU A 466 -11.53 -46.83 3.17
C GLU A 466 -12.09 -45.75 2.25
N THR A 467 -11.70 -44.50 2.49
CA THR A 467 -11.19 -43.55 1.48
C THR A 467 -11.15 -42.15 2.08
N PHE A 468 -9.96 -41.53 2.00
CA PHE A 468 -9.63 -40.15 2.38
C PHE A 468 -9.14 -39.89 3.82
N GLU A 469 -8.27 -40.76 4.32
CA GLU A 469 -7.08 -40.30 5.05
C GLU A 469 -5.88 -40.43 4.09
N GLN A 470 -5.45 -39.29 3.57
CA GLN A 470 -4.12 -39.13 3.00
C GLN A 470 -3.64 -37.72 3.39
N ASP A 471 -3.34 -37.58 4.69
CA ASP A 471 -2.15 -36.96 5.31
C ASP A 471 -1.42 -35.92 4.43
N GLU A 472 -1.33 -34.64 4.77
CA GLU A 472 -0.71 -34.04 5.96
C GLU A 472 0.74 -34.54 6.21
N ASP A 473 1.69 -33.62 6.09
CA ASP A 473 3.07 -33.67 6.62
C ASP A 473 4.10 -34.70 6.08
N VAL A 474 4.91 -34.21 5.14
CA VAL A 474 6.32 -34.64 5.00
C VAL A 474 7.22 -33.47 5.39
N MET A 475 7.68 -33.47 6.64
CA MET A 475 8.82 -32.70 7.11
C MET A 475 10.04 -33.64 7.24
N GLY A 476 11.14 -33.23 6.59
CA GLY A 476 12.56 -33.45 6.95
C GLY A 476 13.05 -34.82 7.44
N ASP A 477 13.82 -35.52 6.61
CA ASP A 477 15.30 -35.62 6.75
C ASP A 477 15.84 -36.73 5.84
N LEU A 478 16.58 -36.33 4.79
CA LEU A 478 17.83 -36.93 4.28
C LEU A 478 18.38 -36.12 3.09
#